data_AF-A0A7S3NF77-F1
#
_entry.id   AF-A0A7S3NF77-F1
#
_cell.length_a   1.000
_cell.length_b   1.000
_cell.length_c   1.000
_cell.angle_alpha   90.00
_cell.angle_beta   90.00
_cell.angle_gamma   90.00
#
_symmetry.space_group_name_H-M   'P 1'
#
loop_
_entity.id
_entity.type
_entity.pdbx_description
1 polymer ?
#
loop_
_entity_poly.entity_id
_entity_poly.type
_entity_poly.pdbx_seq_one_letter_code
_entity_poly.pdbx_strand_id
1 'polypeptide(L)'
;MIDVNPYTLQHKKYENVFAFGSAVNTPTSRTQHATMAQSGIVKHNVQRFLKGKSLNAIYDGYTYMPILFGQNTATAFQHYYDNEPHAKNYWCPPHGVFGRLYFKYLTRNLVGVAAKYAGFKKNYGPPHWQYNPRYDEVEDNEYLQRKGLSQKDASFST
;
A
#
# COMPACT_ATOMS: atom_id res chain seq x y z
N MET A 1 16.65 -2.63 9.92
CA MET A 1 15.40 -2.72 9.11
C MET A 1 15.43 -4.03 8.36
N ILE A 2 14.25 -4.61 8.08
CA ILE A 2 14.13 -5.93 7.44
C ILE A 2 14.35 -5.78 5.93
N ASP A 3 15.24 -6.59 5.38
CA ASP A 3 15.58 -6.57 3.95
C ASP A 3 14.60 -7.46 3.17
N VAL A 4 13.70 -6.82 2.43
CA VAL A 4 12.66 -7.47 1.65
C VAL A 4 12.78 -7.10 0.19
N ASN A 5 12.26 -7.96 -0.68
CA ASN A 5 11.94 -7.59 -2.05
C ASN A 5 10.88 -6.48 -2.01
N PRO A 6 11.13 -5.31 -2.63
CA PRO A 6 10.19 -4.18 -2.58
C PRO A 6 8.84 -4.50 -3.22
N TYR A 7 8.79 -5.41 -4.19
CA TYR A 7 7.59 -5.76 -4.93
C TYR A 7 6.74 -6.81 -4.22
N THR A 8 7.34 -7.91 -3.77
CA THR A 8 6.59 -9.03 -3.16
C THR A 8 6.54 -9.00 -1.63
N LEU A 9 7.37 -8.15 -1.00
CA LEU A 9 7.50 -8.00 0.45
C LEU A 9 7.97 -9.29 1.17
N GLN A 10 8.53 -10.22 0.40
CA GLN A 10 9.22 -11.41 0.89
C GLN A 10 10.66 -11.06 1.27
N HIS A 11 11.19 -11.67 2.33
CA HIS A 11 12.58 -11.47 2.73
C HIS A 11 13.54 -12.01 1.66
N LYS A 12 14.67 -11.33 1.44
CA LYS A 12 15.60 -11.72 0.36
C LYS A 12 16.41 -12.99 0.62
N LYS A 13 16.58 -13.37 1.90
CA LYS A 13 17.37 -14.56 2.31
C LYS A 13 16.54 -15.73 2.83
N TYR A 14 15.29 -15.49 3.22
CA TYR A 14 14.44 -16.49 3.87
C TYR A 14 13.08 -16.48 3.18
N GLU A 15 12.81 -17.47 2.34
CA GLU A 15 11.59 -17.54 1.53
C GLU A 15 10.30 -17.59 2.35
N ASN A 16 10.37 -18.11 3.57
CA ASN A 16 9.22 -18.22 4.47
C ASN A 16 8.99 -16.99 5.34
N VAL A 17 9.80 -15.93 5.19
CA VAL A 17 9.70 -14.70 5.98
C VAL A 17 9.13 -13.58 5.11
N PHE A 18 8.08 -12.92 5.62
CA PHE A 18 7.46 -11.76 5.00
C PHE A 18 7.39 -10.63 6.01
N ALA A 19 7.52 -9.39 5.56
CA ALA A 19 7.42 -8.22 6.42
C ALA A 19 6.75 -7.05 5.67
N PHE A 20 6.14 -6.13 6.42
CA PHE A 20 5.53 -4.91 5.87
C PHE A 20 5.54 -3.77 6.90
N GLY A 21 5.12 -2.58 6.48
CA GLY A 21 4.97 -1.40 7.31
C GLY A 21 6.27 -0.65 7.56
N SER A 22 6.43 -0.11 8.78
CA SER A 22 7.60 0.71 9.14
C SER A 22 8.90 -0.09 9.32
N ALA A 23 8.79 -1.42 9.48
CA ALA A 23 9.94 -2.30 9.72
C ALA A 23 10.72 -2.65 8.44
N VAL A 24 10.09 -2.55 7.27
CA VAL A 24 10.68 -2.95 5.98
C VAL A 24 11.52 -1.86 5.35
N ASN A 25 12.61 -2.27 4.72
CA ASN A 25 13.51 -1.39 3.98
C ASN A 25 13.05 -1.20 2.52
N THR A 26 11.85 -0.63 2.32
CA THR A 26 11.33 -0.30 0.98
C THR A 26 11.57 1.18 0.63
N PRO A 27 11.91 1.52 -0.63
CA PRO A 27 12.19 2.89 -1.05
C PRO A 27 10.90 3.72 -1.27
N THR A 28 10.07 3.85 -0.23
CA THR A 28 8.84 4.65 -0.23
C THR A 28 8.59 5.31 1.12
N SER A 29 7.71 6.31 1.18
CA SER A 29 7.37 7.02 2.41
C SER A 29 6.62 6.11 3.39
N ARG A 30 7.13 6.03 4.62
CA ARG A 30 6.60 5.17 5.69
C ARG A 30 5.36 5.78 6.34
N THR A 31 4.23 5.65 5.65
CA THR A 31 2.93 6.15 6.13
C THR A 31 2.04 4.99 6.62
N GLN A 32 0.99 5.33 7.37
CA GLN A 32 -0.04 4.36 7.72
C GLN A 32 -0.71 3.77 6.46
N HIS A 33 -0.95 4.59 5.43
CA HIS A 33 -1.60 4.11 4.21
C HIS A 33 -0.69 3.20 3.38
N ALA A 34 0.63 3.43 3.37
CA ALA A 34 1.59 2.47 2.79
C ALA A 34 1.48 1.12 3.50
N THR A 35 1.48 1.10 4.83
CA THR A 35 1.28 -0.13 5.63
C THR A 35 -0.04 -0.82 5.28
N MET A 36 -1.12 -0.06 5.09
CA MET A 36 -2.42 -0.60 4.68
C MET A 36 -2.35 -1.24 3.30
N ALA A 37 -1.77 -0.59 2.30
CA ALA A 37 -1.61 -1.12 0.95
C ALA A 37 -0.75 -2.40 0.92
N GLN A 38 0.35 -2.40 1.66
CA GLN A 38 1.25 -3.56 1.80
C GLN A 38 0.58 -4.76 2.49
N SER A 39 -0.32 -4.52 3.45
CA SER A 39 -0.95 -5.59 4.24
C SER A 39 -1.74 -6.59 3.39
N GLY A 40 -2.47 -6.10 2.38
CA GLY A 40 -3.25 -6.94 1.46
C GLY A 40 -2.34 -7.79 0.55
N ILE A 41 -1.18 -7.26 0.18
CA ILE A 41 -0.19 -7.92 -0.66
C ILE A 41 0.51 -9.04 0.10
N VAL A 42 1.02 -8.76 1.31
CA VAL A 42 1.65 -9.79 2.15
C VAL A 42 0.68 -10.91 2.46
N LYS A 43 -0.56 -10.60 2.85
CA LYS A 43 -1.58 -11.60 3.13
C LYS A 43 -1.79 -12.56 1.94
N HIS A 44 -1.91 -12.02 0.73
CA HIS A 44 -2.10 -12.82 -0.47
C HIS A 44 -0.87 -13.65 -0.81
N ASN A 45 0.32 -13.05 -0.78
CA ASN A 45 1.58 -13.72 -1.09
C ASN A 45 1.89 -14.85 -0.09
N VAL A 46 1.64 -14.65 1.21
CA VAL A 46 1.75 -15.71 2.22
C VAL A 46 0.78 -16.85 1.91
N GLN A 47 -0.47 -16.55 1.56
CA GLN A 47 -1.45 -17.59 1.19
C GLN A 47 -1.07 -18.36 -0.07
N ARG A 48 -0.42 -17.71 -1.05
CA ARG A 48 0.11 -18.37 -2.26
C ARG A 48 1.31 -19.25 -1.93
N PHE A 49 2.25 -18.73 -1.13
CA PHE A 49 3.44 -19.44 -0.68
C PHE A 49 3.07 -20.74 0.07
N LEU A 50 2.12 -20.67 1.00
CA LEU A 50 1.61 -21.84 1.72
C LEU A 50 0.96 -22.90 0.81
N LYS A 51 0.55 -22.51 -0.40
CA LYS A 51 -0.03 -23.41 -1.43
C LYS A 51 1.01 -23.84 -2.48
N GLY A 52 2.28 -23.51 -2.30
CA GLY A 52 3.34 -23.79 -3.29
C GLY A 52 3.17 -23.04 -4.61
N LYS A 53 2.43 -21.92 -4.62
CA LYS A 53 2.26 -21.07 -5.81
C LYS A 53 3.33 -19.98 -5.81
N SER A 54 3.67 -19.46 -6.99
CA SER A 54 4.54 -18.28 -7.14
C SER A 54 3.95 -17.07 -6.41
N LEU A 55 4.62 -15.92 -6.36
CA LEU A 55 4.05 -14.69 -5.77
C LEU A 55 3.60 -13.75 -6.89
N ASN A 56 2.34 -13.29 -6.87
CA ASN A 56 1.82 -12.40 -7.92
C ASN A 56 1.22 -11.09 -7.41
N ALA A 57 1.05 -10.91 -6.09
CA ALA A 57 0.70 -9.59 -5.58
C ALA A 57 1.97 -8.73 -5.58
N ILE A 58 1.94 -7.67 -6.38
CA ILE A 58 3.04 -6.73 -6.58
C ILE A 58 2.70 -5.40 -5.91
N TYR A 59 3.61 -4.92 -5.08
CA TYR A 59 3.55 -3.59 -4.50
C TYR A 59 4.23 -2.58 -5.42
N ASP A 60 3.50 -1.54 -5.77
CA ASP A 60 3.94 -0.44 -6.65
C ASP A 60 4.56 0.74 -5.87
N GLY A 61 4.70 0.61 -4.54
CA GLY A 61 5.23 1.67 -3.68
C GLY A 61 4.18 2.70 -3.25
N TYR A 62 2.90 2.48 -3.55
CA TYR A 62 1.83 3.43 -3.26
C TYR A 62 1.80 3.87 -1.80
N THR A 63 1.83 5.17 -1.60
CA THR A 63 1.71 5.79 -0.30
C THR A 63 0.83 7.03 -0.38
N TYR A 64 0.14 7.31 0.72
CA TYR A 64 -0.75 8.44 0.86
C TYR A 64 -0.53 9.09 2.23
N MET A 65 -0.46 10.41 2.22
CA MET A 65 -0.38 11.21 3.43
C MET A 65 -1.30 12.42 3.33
N PRO A 66 -2.25 12.59 4.25
CA PRO A 66 -2.94 13.85 4.39
C PRO A 66 -2.00 14.86 5.05
N ILE A 67 -1.80 16.01 4.40
CA ILE A 67 -1.01 17.11 4.94
C ILE A 67 -1.98 18.15 5.51
N LEU A 68 -1.88 18.41 6.80
CA LEU A 68 -2.63 19.47 7.48
C LEU A 68 -1.92 20.80 7.23
N PHE A 69 -2.59 21.73 6.55
CA PHE A 69 -2.03 23.04 6.19
C PHE A 69 -2.45 24.15 7.15
N GLY A 70 -3.48 23.90 7.96
CA GLY A 70 -3.99 24.84 8.96
C GLY A 70 -4.98 24.15 9.89
N GLN A 71 -5.59 24.93 10.77
CA GLN A 71 -6.51 24.40 11.79
C GLN A 71 -7.72 23.66 11.20
N ASN A 72 -8.14 24.02 10.00
CA ASN A 72 -9.30 23.42 9.34
C ASN A 72 -9.09 23.17 7.84
N THR A 73 -7.85 23.11 7.36
CA THR A 73 -7.53 22.88 5.95
C THR A 73 -6.50 21.77 5.79
N ALA A 74 -6.67 20.96 4.75
CA ALA A 74 -5.75 19.89 4.40
C ALA A 74 -5.62 19.72 2.88
N THR A 75 -4.56 19.04 2.46
CA THR A 75 -4.38 18.48 1.10
C THR A 75 -3.81 17.07 1.19
N ALA A 76 -3.58 16.41 0.06
CA ALA A 76 -3.07 15.04 -0.01
C ALA A 76 -1.74 15.01 -0.76
N PHE A 77 -0.76 14.30 -0.22
CA PHE A 77 0.43 13.90 -0.93
C PHE A 77 0.38 12.40 -1.21
N GLN A 78 0.57 12.02 -2.47
CA GLN A 78 0.47 10.64 -2.93
C GLN A 78 1.51 10.36 -4.00
N HIS A 79 2.25 9.26 -3.84
CA HIS A 79 3.25 8.85 -4.83
C HIS A 79 3.43 7.33 -4.83
N TYR A 80 4.10 6.84 -5.86
CA TYR A 80 4.55 5.46 -6.03
C TYR A 80 6.05 5.36 -5.78
N TYR A 81 6.65 4.21 -6.12
CA TYR A 81 8.10 4.11 -6.24
C TYR A 81 8.68 5.15 -7.19
N ASP A 82 9.98 5.44 -7.02
CA ASP A 82 10.72 6.47 -7.76
C ASP A 82 10.18 7.90 -7.59
N ASN A 83 9.34 8.13 -6.58
CA ASN A 83 8.61 9.38 -6.34
C ASN A 83 7.71 9.77 -7.52
N GLU A 84 7.24 8.80 -8.31
CA GLU A 84 6.26 9.06 -9.36
C GLU A 84 4.94 9.56 -8.74
N PRO A 85 4.43 10.74 -9.16
CA PRO A 85 3.22 11.29 -8.58
C PRO A 85 2.02 10.41 -8.91
N HIS A 86 1.20 10.11 -7.91
CA HIS A 86 -0.10 9.49 -8.16
C HIS A 86 -1.00 10.48 -8.93
N ALA A 87 -1.93 9.99 -9.74
CA ALA A 87 -2.88 10.84 -10.49
C ALA A 87 -3.73 11.78 -9.60
N LYS A 88 -3.84 11.45 -8.31
CA LYS A 88 -4.55 12.24 -7.28
C LYS A 88 -3.61 12.95 -6.30
N ASN A 89 -2.32 13.04 -6.62
CA ASN A 89 -1.39 13.82 -5.83
C ASN A 89 -1.81 15.31 -5.87
N TYR A 90 -1.90 15.97 -4.72
CA TYR A 90 -2.39 17.35 -4.60
C TYR A 90 -3.75 17.64 -5.24
N TRP A 91 -4.63 16.63 -5.37
CA TRP A 91 -5.93 16.81 -6.05
C TRP A 91 -6.84 17.88 -5.43
N CYS A 92 -6.62 18.22 -4.15
CA CYS A 92 -7.36 19.25 -3.44
C CYS A 92 -6.43 20.43 -3.12
N PRO A 93 -6.79 21.67 -3.52
CA PRO A 93 -6.04 22.85 -3.11
C PRO A 93 -5.93 22.96 -1.58
N PRO A 94 -4.76 23.36 -1.02
CA PRO A 94 -4.55 23.42 0.42
C PRO A 94 -5.33 24.54 1.11
N HIS A 95 -5.80 25.54 0.37
CA HIS A 95 -6.55 26.68 0.88
C HIS A 95 -7.96 26.76 0.30
N GLY A 96 -8.80 27.58 0.93
CA GLY A 96 -10.17 27.82 0.49
C GLY A 96 -11.16 26.71 0.87
N VAL A 97 -12.31 26.72 0.20
CA VAL A 97 -13.43 25.83 0.53
C VAL A 97 -13.07 24.35 0.33
N PHE A 98 -12.29 24.01 -0.70
CA PHE A 98 -11.92 22.62 -1.00
C PHE A 98 -11.03 22.02 0.09
N GLY A 99 -9.97 22.73 0.52
CA GLY A 99 -9.12 22.28 1.62
C GLY A 99 -9.88 22.08 2.94
N ARG A 100 -10.91 22.91 3.19
CA ARG A 100 -11.79 22.77 4.37
C ARG A 100 -12.72 21.57 4.26
N LEU A 101 -13.33 21.37 3.09
CA LEU A 101 -14.19 20.21 2.84
C LEU A 101 -13.41 18.90 2.97
N TYR A 102 -12.19 18.88 2.44
CA TYR A 102 -11.32 17.73 2.55
C TYR A 102 -10.87 17.46 4.00
N PHE A 103 -10.54 18.48 4.79
CA PHE A 103 -10.26 18.31 6.22
C PHE A 103 -11.46 17.70 6.99
N LYS A 104 -12.68 18.20 6.72
CA LYS A 104 -13.91 17.63 7.29
C LYS A 104 -14.14 16.19 6.85
N TYR A 105 -13.85 15.87 5.59
CA TYR A 105 -13.90 14.50 5.08
C TYR A 105 -12.89 13.61 5.82
N LEU A 106 -11.63 14.01 5.94
CA LEU A 106 -10.59 13.24 6.61
C LEU A 106 -10.96 12.91 8.06
N THR A 107 -11.34 13.93 8.82
CA THR A 107 -11.71 13.78 10.24
C THR A 107 -12.91 12.84 10.43
N ARG A 108 -13.96 12.99 9.60
CA ARG A 108 -15.12 12.09 9.64
C ARG A 108 -14.76 10.65 9.28
N ASN A 109 -13.92 10.45 8.26
CA ASN A 109 -13.50 9.10 7.85
C ASN A 109 -12.61 8.44 8.89
N LEU A 110 -11.74 9.20 9.57
CA LEU A 110 -10.85 8.67 10.59
C LEU A 110 -11.63 8.02 11.74
N VAL A 111 -12.72 8.64 12.19
CA VAL A 111 -13.61 8.06 13.22
C VAL A 111 -14.22 6.74 12.74
N GLY A 112 -14.69 6.69 11.50
CA GLY A 112 -15.25 5.46 10.91
C GLY A 112 -14.21 4.34 10.77
N VAL A 113 -12.97 4.69 10.41
CA VAL A 113 -11.85 3.74 10.34
C VAL A 113 -11.47 3.24 11.73
N ALA A 114 -11.40 4.12 12.74
CA ALA A 114 -11.13 3.74 14.12
C ALA A 114 -12.19 2.75 14.65
N ALA A 115 -13.47 2.99 14.36
CA ALA A 115 -14.55 2.07 14.72
C ALA A 115 -14.40 0.69 14.06
N LYS A 116 -13.94 0.62 12.80
CA LYS A 116 -13.66 -0.66 12.12
C LYS A 116 -12.52 -1.43 12.75
N TYR A 117 -11.46 -0.74 13.20
CA TYR A 117 -10.34 -1.36 13.90
C TYR A 117 -10.73 -1.84 15.30
N ALA A 118 -11.48 -1.03 16.06
CA ALA A 118 -11.93 -1.37 17.40
C ALA A 118 -13.06 -2.40 17.43
N GLY A 119 -13.81 -2.54 16.33
CA GLY A 119 -15.04 -3.31 16.31
C GLY A 119 -14.88 -4.83 16.35
N PHE A 120 -13.64 -5.37 16.36
CA PHE A 120 -13.28 -6.82 16.33
C PHE A 120 -14.02 -7.70 15.30
N LYS A 121 -14.85 -7.11 14.44
CA LYS A 121 -15.60 -7.79 13.41
C LYS A 121 -14.64 -8.24 12.32
N LYS A 122 -14.71 -9.52 11.98
CA LYS A 122 -13.92 -10.10 10.90
C LYS A 122 -14.16 -9.31 9.61
N ASN A 123 -13.08 -8.79 9.04
CA ASN A 123 -13.06 -8.05 7.79
C ASN A 123 -11.78 -8.38 7.03
N TYR A 124 -11.67 -7.94 5.78
CA TYR A 124 -10.52 -8.25 4.93
C TYR A 124 -9.33 -7.31 5.14
N GLY A 125 -9.48 -6.28 5.99
CA GLY A 125 -8.52 -5.21 6.22
C GLY A 125 -8.64 -4.07 5.21
N PRO A 126 -7.94 -2.95 5.43
CA PRO A 126 -7.82 -1.88 4.44
C PRO A 126 -6.94 -2.30 3.26
N PRO A 127 -7.08 -1.65 2.09
CA PRO A 127 -8.19 -0.75 1.74
C PRO A 127 -9.50 -1.52 1.47
N HIS A 128 -9.41 -2.82 1.19
CA HIS A 128 -10.51 -3.67 0.73
C HIS A 128 -11.31 -4.30 1.88
N TRP A 129 -12.00 -3.49 2.69
CA TRP A 129 -12.68 -3.98 3.91
C TRP A 129 -13.71 -5.10 3.67
N GLN A 130 -14.33 -5.12 2.49
CA GLN A 130 -15.50 -5.95 2.18
C GLN A 130 -15.18 -7.19 1.32
N TYR A 131 -14.03 -7.23 0.65
CA TYR A 131 -13.69 -8.31 -0.28
C TYR A 131 -12.20 -8.63 -0.27
N ASN A 132 -11.85 -9.83 -0.71
CA ASN A 132 -10.45 -10.19 -0.91
C ASN A 132 -9.96 -9.64 -2.25
N PRO A 133 -8.88 -8.84 -2.30
CA PRO A 133 -8.33 -8.38 -3.57
C PRO A 133 -7.89 -9.56 -4.42
N ARG A 134 -8.04 -9.40 -5.74
CA ARG A 134 -7.50 -10.31 -6.74
C ARG A 134 -6.33 -9.60 -7.41
N TYR A 135 -5.29 -10.35 -7.70
CA TYR A 135 -4.09 -9.86 -8.38
C TYR A 135 -3.91 -10.69 -9.63
N ASP A 136 -3.57 -10.02 -10.73
CA ASP A 136 -3.24 -10.66 -11.98
C ASP A 136 -1.96 -11.50 -11.83
N GLU A 137 -1.77 -12.50 -12.68
CA GLU A 137 -0.51 -13.25 -12.67
C GLU A 137 0.66 -12.34 -13.08
N VAL A 138 1.88 -12.73 -12.72
CA VAL A 138 3.07 -11.87 -12.88
C VAL A 138 3.30 -11.48 -14.34
N GLU A 139 2.97 -12.38 -15.26
CA GLU A 139 3.10 -12.19 -16.71
C GLU A 139 2.16 -11.11 -17.25
N ASP A 140 0.94 -11.04 -16.70
CA ASP A 140 -0.11 -10.11 -17.10
C ASP A 140 -0.09 -8.79 -16.30
N ASN A 141 0.88 -8.63 -15.40
CA ASN A 141 0.91 -7.47 -14.52
C ASN A 141 1.34 -6.19 -15.26
N GLU A 142 0.38 -5.30 -15.50
CA GLU A 142 0.61 -4.04 -16.22
C GLU A 142 1.72 -3.17 -15.62
N TYR A 143 1.85 -3.15 -14.28
CA TYR A 143 2.86 -2.34 -13.60
C TYR A 143 4.28 -2.85 -13.91
N LEU A 144 4.50 -4.16 -13.84
CA LEU A 144 5.79 -4.77 -14.16
C LEU A 144 6.14 -4.57 -15.65
N GLN A 145 5.16 -4.76 -16.54
CA GLN A 145 5.34 -4.52 -17.98
C GLN A 145 5.73 -3.06 -18.25
N ARG A 146 5.06 -2.10 -17.62
CA ARG A 146 5.37 -0.66 -17.76
C ARG A 146 6.77 -0.31 -17.26
N LYS A 147 7.23 -0.95 -16.19
CA LYS A 147 8.57 -0.73 -15.61
C LYS A 147 9.67 -1.58 -16.26
N GLY A 148 9.33 -2.45 -17.21
CA GLY A 148 10.29 -3.37 -17.84
C GLY A 148 10.89 -4.40 -16.88
N LEU A 149 10.20 -4.69 -15.77
CA LEU A 149 10.66 -5.62 -14.73
C LEU A 149 10.20 -7.03 -15.07
N SER A 150 11.07 -8.01 -14.82
CA SER A 150 10.79 -9.41 -15.12
C SER A 150 10.24 -10.16 -13.91
N GLN A 151 9.65 -11.34 -14.14
CA GLN A 151 9.23 -12.24 -13.06
C GLN A 151 10.38 -12.62 -12.12
N LYS A 152 11.63 -12.60 -12.59
CA LYS A 152 12.82 -12.90 -11.78
C LYS A 152 13.02 -11.86 -10.68
N ASP A 153 12.70 -10.60 -10.97
CA ASP A 153 12.84 -9.48 -10.03
C ASP A 153 11.78 -9.50 -8.92
N ALA A 154 10.66 -10.18 -9.17
CA ALA A 154 9.59 -10.41 -8.20
C ALA A 154 9.73 -11.75 -7.46
N SER A 155 10.53 -12.69 -7.98
CA SER A 155 10.78 -13.99 -7.37
C SER A 155 11.87 -13.95 -6.30
N PHE A 156 11.89 -14.96 -5.42
CA PHE A 156 13.00 -15.15 -4.49
C PHE A 156 14.25 -15.55 -5.29
N SER A 157 15.27 -14.69 -5.27
CA SER A 157 16.57 -14.98 -5.89
C SER A 157 17.25 -16.13 -5.14
N THR A 158 17.37 -17.28 -5.81
CA THR A 158 18.19 -18.42 -5.36
C THR A 158 19.66 -18.12 -5.56
#